data_AF-A0A5K1AR67-F1
#
_entry.id   AF-A0A5K1AR67-F1
#
_cell.length_a   1.000
_cell.length_b   1.000
_cell.length_c   1.000
_cell.angle_alpha   90.00
_cell.angle_beta   90.00
_cell.angle_gamma   90.00
#
_symmetry.space_group_name_H-M   'P 1'
#
loop_
_entity.id
_entity.type
_entity.pdbx_description
1 polymer ?
#
loop_
_entity_poly.entity_id
_entity_poly.type
_entity_poly.pdbx_seq_one_letter_code
_entity_poly.pdbx_strand_id
1 'polypeptide(L)'
;AVVSSLAANSIFVILDNHISKPGWCCSNSDGNGFFNDQYFDPGTWISGLARVASMFNDTPQVVGMSLRNELRGPKQNQQQWFQYMQKGAEAVHSANPQVLVILSGLSFDTDLSFVRKSGGGTSVKLSFPNKLVFELH
;
A
#
# COMPACT_ATOMS: atom_id res chain seq x y z
N ALA A 1 -0.89 -7.95 -19.86
CA ALA A 1 0.04 -7.56 -20.95
C ALA A 1 1.40 -7.15 -20.38
N VAL A 2 1.52 -6.00 -19.69
CA VAL A 2 2.82 -5.52 -19.15
C VAL A 2 3.44 -6.52 -18.14
N VAL A 3 2.71 -6.86 -17.07
CA VAL A 3 3.21 -7.81 -16.05
C VAL A 3 3.60 -9.16 -16.68
N SER A 4 2.76 -9.71 -17.56
CA SER A 4 3.06 -10.97 -18.26
C SER A 4 4.34 -10.90 -19.10
N SER A 5 4.58 -9.77 -19.77
CA SER A 5 5.80 -9.57 -20.55
C SER A 5 7.04 -9.48 -19.66
N LEU A 6 6.96 -8.77 -18.53
CA LEU A 6 8.05 -8.69 -17.55
C LEU A 6 8.35 -10.07 -16.96
N ALA A 7 7.30 -10.83 -16.60
CA ALA A 7 7.41 -12.18 -16.07
C ALA A 7 8.08 -13.14 -17.06
N ALA A 8 7.69 -13.08 -18.34
CA ALA A 8 8.29 -13.90 -19.40
C ALA A 8 9.79 -13.59 -19.64
N ASN A 9 10.25 -12.41 -19.20
CA ASN A 9 11.65 -12.00 -19.26
C ASN A 9 12.35 -12.10 -17.89
N SER A 10 11.78 -12.83 -16.93
CA SER A 10 12.36 -13.05 -15.60
C SER A 10 12.62 -11.76 -14.81
N ILE A 11 11.82 -10.72 -15.04
CA ILE A 11 11.89 -9.45 -14.30
C ILE A 11 10.89 -9.49 -13.14
N PHE A 12 11.37 -9.24 -11.93
CA PHE A 12 10.52 -9.10 -10.76
C PHE A 12 9.71 -7.79 -10.81
N VAL A 13 8.49 -7.86 -10.31
CA VAL A 13 7.50 -6.79 -10.36
C VAL A 13 6.99 -6.51 -8.95
N ILE A 14 6.98 -5.22 -8.60
CA ILE A 14 6.21 -4.68 -7.48
C ILE A 14 5.03 -3.94 -8.09
N LEU A 15 3.82 -4.29 -7.65
CA LEU A 15 2.61 -3.58 -8.05
C LEU A 15 2.42 -2.40 -7.11
N ASP A 16 2.16 -1.22 -7.66
CA ASP A 16 1.95 -0.01 -6.89
C ASP A 16 0.54 0.54 -7.11
N ASN A 17 -0.06 1.08 -6.06
CA ASN A 17 -1.25 1.91 -6.15
C ASN A 17 -0.86 3.39 -6.04
N HIS A 18 -0.63 4.02 -7.18
CA HIS A 18 -0.05 5.37 -7.21
C HIS A 18 -1.05 6.47 -6.78
N ILE A 19 -2.16 6.61 -7.52
CA ILE A 19 -3.24 7.58 -7.27
C ILE A 19 -4.57 7.00 -7.74
N SER A 20 -5.69 7.49 -7.19
CA SER A 20 -7.03 6.98 -7.50
C SER A 20 -7.66 7.66 -8.72
N LYS A 21 -7.46 8.98 -8.85
CA LYS A 21 -7.84 9.75 -10.03
C LYS A 21 -6.57 10.08 -10.82
N PRO A 22 -6.42 9.59 -12.07
CA PRO A 22 -5.25 9.88 -12.89
C PRO A 22 -5.03 11.39 -13.07
N GLY A 23 -3.79 11.84 -12.94
CA GLY A 23 -3.42 13.25 -13.01
C GLY A 23 -1.96 13.48 -12.58
N TRP A 24 -1.57 14.75 -12.47
CA TRP A 24 -0.24 15.12 -11.97
C TRP A 24 -0.14 14.87 -10.47
N CYS A 25 0.82 14.05 -10.08
CA CYS A 25 1.19 13.77 -8.71
C CYS A 25 2.55 14.43 -8.43
N CYS A 26 2.87 14.86 -7.21
CA CYS A 26 2.13 14.66 -5.96
C CYS A 26 2.04 15.98 -5.19
N SER A 27 0.83 16.43 -4.84
CA SER A 27 0.64 17.66 -4.06
C SER A 27 -0.26 17.43 -2.84
N ASN A 28 -0.25 18.37 -1.90
CA ASN A 28 -1.13 18.31 -0.72
C ASN A 28 -2.62 18.52 -1.04
N SER A 29 -2.97 18.93 -2.26
CA SER A 29 -4.31 19.34 -2.66
C SER A 29 -4.83 18.62 -3.91
N ASP A 30 -4.18 17.55 -4.35
CA ASP A 30 -4.60 16.77 -5.52
C ASP A 30 -5.82 15.85 -5.27
N GLY A 31 -6.32 15.80 -4.04
CA GLY A 31 -7.47 14.97 -3.65
C GLY A 31 -7.20 13.47 -3.59
N ASN A 32 -5.93 13.04 -3.65
CA ASN A 32 -5.50 11.65 -3.58
C ASN A 32 -4.61 11.34 -2.35
N GLY A 33 -4.22 12.35 -1.58
CA GLY A 33 -3.13 12.23 -0.60
C GLY A 33 -3.41 11.35 0.62
N PHE A 34 -4.63 11.34 1.14
CA PHE A 34 -4.97 10.54 2.32
C PHE A 34 -6.37 9.93 2.27
N PHE A 35 -6.62 8.95 3.14
CA PHE A 35 -7.91 8.27 3.25
C PHE A 35 -9.08 9.27 3.42
N ASN A 36 -10.14 9.06 2.65
CA ASN A 36 -11.31 9.95 2.57
C ASN A 36 -11.03 11.34 2.00
N ASP A 37 -9.93 11.50 1.24
CA ASP A 37 -9.85 12.59 0.27
C ASP A 37 -10.82 12.38 -0.88
N GLN A 38 -11.04 13.46 -1.65
CA GLN A 38 -12.05 13.55 -2.71
C GLN A 38 -12.05 12.33 -3.64
N TYR A 39 -10.88 11.78 -3.95
CA TYR A 39 -10.73 10.65 -4.86
C TYR A 39 -10.25 9.38 -4.16
N PHE A 40 -10.04 9.39 -2.84
CA PHE A 40 -9.47 8.26 -2.11
C PHE A 40 -10.43 7.67 -1.09
N ASP A 41 -11.40 6.90 -1.59
CA ASP A 41 -12.29 6.07 -0.76
C ASP A 41 -11.59 4.79 -0.28
N PRO A 42 -11.49 4.55 1.05
CA PRO A 42 -10.78 3.38 1.58
C PRO A 42 -11.43 2.03 1.23
N GLY A 43 -12.76 1.96 1.13
CA GLY A 43 -13.47 0.72 0.82
C GLY A 43 -13.21 0.25 -0.62
N THR A 44 -13.28 1.20 -1.56
CA THR A 44 -12.94 1.01 -2.97
C THR A 44 -11.48 0.62 -3.12
N TRP A 45 -10.58 1.29 -2.40
CA TRP A 45 -9.15 0.98 -2.41
C TRP A 45 -8.84 -0.42 -1.89
N ILE A 46 -9.39 -0.84 -0.74
CA ILE A 46 -9.22 -2.22 -0.20
C ILE A 46 -9.71 -3.26 -1.21
N SER A 47 -10.88 -3.04 -1.80
CA SER A 47 -11.45 -3.95 -2.80
C SER A 47 -10.58 -4.02 -4.06
N GLY A 48 -10.03 -2.88 -4.48
CA GLY A 48 -9.10 -2.79 -5.60
C GLY A 48 -7.79 -3.54 -5.34
N LEU A 49 -7.21 -3.39 -4.15
CA LEU A 49 -6.01 -4.10 -3.73
C LEU A 49 -6.23 -5.62 -3.77
N ALA A 50 -7.30 -6.12 -3.16
CA ALA A 50 -7.62 -7.55 -3.16
C ALA A 50 -7.83 -8.10 -4.58
N ARG A 51 -8.50 -7.32 -5.45
CA ARG A 51 -8.72 -7.70 -6.86
C ARG A 51 -7.41 -7.82 -7.63
N VAL A 52 -6.49 -6.87 -7.47
CA VAL A 52 -5.19 -6.89 -8.14
C VAL A 52 -4.31 -8.01 -7.57
N ALA A 53 -4.30 -8.21 -6.25
CA ALA A 53 -3.59 -9.30 -5.60
C ALA A 53 -4.03 -10.68 -6.15
N SER A 54 -5.35 -10.91 -6.20
CA SER A 54 -5.93 -12.14 -6.75
C SER A 54 -5.58 -12.36 -8.22
N MET A 55 -5.60 -11.29 -9.04
CA MET A 55 -5.27 -11.37 -10.47
C MET A 55 -3.85 -11.91 -10.72
N PHE A 56 -2.92 -11.68 -9.81
CA PHE A 56 -1.51 -12.06 -9.96
C PHE A 56 -1.05 -13.15 -8.97
N ASN A 57 -1.98 -13.85 -8.31
CA ASN A 57 -1.65 -14.91 -7.36
C ASN A 57 -0.80 -16.04 -7.97
N ASP A 58 -1.03 -16.35 -9.25
CA ASP A 58 -0.29 -17.40 -9.97
C ASP A 58 0.90 -16.85 -10.78
N THR A 59 1.37 -15.61 -10.50
CA THR A 59 2.51 -14.99 -11.20
C THR A 59 3.70 -14.83 -10.22
N PRO A 60 4.65 -15.79 -10.17
CA PRO A 60 5.75 -15.76 -9.19
C PRO A 60 6.67 -14.54 -9.28
N GLN A 61 6.70 -13.88 -10.44
CA GLN A 61 7.50 -12.67 -10.64
C GLN A 61 6.86 -11.43 -10.01
N VAL A 62 5.58 -11.47 -9.64
CA VAL A 62 5.00 -10.44 -8.76
C VAL A 62 5.42 -10.77 -7.34
N VAL A 63 6.40 -10.02 -6.84
CA VAL A 63 7.06 -10.29 -5.55
C VAL A 63 6.55 -9.40 -4.42
N GLY A 64 5.88 -8.30 -4.76
CA GLY A 64 5.40 -7.34 -3.77
C GLY A 64 4.24 -6.50 -4.27
N MET A 65 3.48 -5.95 -3.34
CA MET A 65 2.48 -4.92 -3.59
C MET A 65 2.68 -3.76 -2.62
N SER A 66 2.99 -2.57 -3.16
CA SER A 66 2.87 -1.32 -2.41
C SER A 66 1.42 -0.88 -2.37
N LEU A 67 0.93 -0.66 -1.16
CA LEU A 67 -0.49 -0.44 -0.93
C LEU A 67 -0.94 0.95 -1.35
N ARG A 68 -0.09 1.98 -1.23
CA ARG A 68 -0.40 3.35 -1.64
C ARG A 68 0.88 4.19 -1.71
N ASN A 69 1.11 4.85 -2.84
CA ASN A 69 2.23 5.77 -2.99
C ASN A 69 2.06 7.06 -2.15
N GLU A 70 3.07 7.39 -1.35
CA GLU A 70 3.28 8.69 -0.70
C GLU A 70 2.03 9.28 -0.02
N LEU A 71 1.51 8.61 1.01
CA LEU A 71 0.45 9.21 1.83
C LEU A 71 0.89 10.60 2.32
N ARG A 72 0.02 11.61 2.17
CA ARG A 72 0.34 13.04 2.34
C ARG A 72 -0.90 13.90 2.61
N GLY A 73 -0.69 15.19 2.86
CA GLY A 73 -1.76 16.17 2.95
C GLY A 73 -2.27 16.47 4.36
N PRO A 74 -3.13 17.49 4.51
CA PRO A 74 -3.51 18.04 5.82
C PRO A 74 -4.42 17.12 6.65
N LYS A 75 -5.00 16.07 6.05
CA LYS A 75 -5.88 15.11 6.73
C LYS A 75 -5.14 13.93 7.36
N GLN A 76 -3.81 13.89 7.26
CA GLN A 76 -3.02 12.78 7.77
C GLN A 76 -3.25 12.54 9.26
N ASN A 77 -3.50 11.27 9.59
CA ASN A 77 -3.77 10.83 10.94
C ASN A 77 -3.22 9.43 11.17
N GLN A 78 -2.35 9.26 12.16
CA GLN A 78 -1.73 7.98 12.50
C GLN A 78 -2.77 6.89 12.79
N GLN A 79 -3.87 7.22 13.48
CA GLN A 79 -4.90 6.23 13.82
C GLN A 79 -5.56 5.66 12.56
N GLN A 80 -5.92 6.51 11.61
CA GLN A 80 -6.50 6.07 10.33
C GLN A 80 -5.47 5.37 9.46
N TRP A 81 -4.21 5.79 9.51
CA TRP A 81 -3.11 5.08 8.85
C TRP A 81 -3.03 3.63 9.37
N PHE A 82 -2.96 3.41 10.69
CA PHE A 82 -2.90 2.06 11.25
C PHE A 82 -4.14 1.24 10.87
N GLN A 83 -5.32 1.87 10.96
CA GLN A 83 -6.58 1.21 10.62
C GLN A 83 -6.62 0.72 9.17
N TYR A 84 -6.32 1.60 8.21
CA TYR A 84 -6.51 1.30 6.80
C TYR A 84 -5.33 0.56 6.19
N MET A 85 -4.09 0.87 6.58
CA MET A 85 -2.92 0.13 6.08
C MET A 85 -2.97 -1.34 6.53
N GLN A 86 -3.39 -1.62 7.76
CA GLN A 86 -3.60 -3.00 8.21
C GLN A 86 -4.74 -3.68 7.44
N LYS A 87 -5.88 -3.01 7.23
CA LYS A 87 -6.99 -3.59 6.44
C LYS A 87 -6.58 -3.89 5.00
N GLY A 88 -5.84 -2.99 4.35
CA GLY A 88 -5.30 -3.21 3.01
C GLY A 88 -4.32 -4.38 2.97
N ALA A 89 -3.42 -4.45 3.96
CA ALA A 89 -2.45 -5.52 4.09
C ALA A 89 -3.11 -6.91 4.26
N GLU A 90 -4.09 -7.02 5.15
CA GLU A 90 -4.87 -8.26 5.33
C GLU A 90 -5.60 -8.67 4.05
N ALA A 91 -6.20 -7.69 3.35
CA ALA A 91 -6.91 -7.95 2.11
C ALA A 91 -5.99 -8.46 0.99
N VAL A 92 -4.78 -7.88 0.86
CA VAL A 92 -3.77 -8.36 -0.09
C VAL A 92 -3.30 -9.75 0.28
N HIS A 93 -2.88 -9.99 1.52
CA HIS A 93 -2.35 -11.29 1.93
C HIS A 93 -3.40 -12.41 1.84
N SER A 94 -4.65 -12.12 2.18
CA SER A 94 -5.75 -13.07 2.03
C SER A 94 -5.99 -13.46 0.56
N ALA A 95 -5.71 -12.56 -0.39
CA ALA A 95 -5.91 -12.81 -1.82
C ALA A 95 -4.66 -13.38 -2.51
N ASN A 96 -3.47 -13.06 -2.00
CA ASN A 96 -2.19 -13.53 -2.50
C ASN A 96 -1.18 -13.60 -1.32
N PRO A 97 -0.98 -14.78 -0.71
CA PRO A 97 -0.08 -14.93 0.43
C PRO A 97 1.41 -14.98 0.02
N GLN A 98 1.72 -14.98 -1.28
CA GLN A 98 3.10 -15.10 -1.77
C GLN A 98 3.83 -13.77 -1.78
N VAL A 99 3.12 -12.65 -1.97
CA VAL A 99 3.74 -11.33 -2.11
C VAL A 99 4.17 -10.71 -0.78
N LEU A 100 5.21 -9.88 -0.84
CA LEU A 100 5.50 -8.90 0.19
C LEU A 100 4.42 -7.80 0.17
N VAL A 101 4.05 -7.31 1.35
CA VAL A 101 3.08 -6.21 1.51
C VAL A 101 3.84 -4.99 2.00
N ILE A 102 3.87 -3.94 1.17
CA ILE A 102 4.70 -2.75 1.39
C ILE A 102 3.81 -1.59 1.83
N LEU A 103 4.12 -0.99 2.98
CA LEU A 103 3.37 0.10 3.59
C LEU A 103 4.19 1.40 3.52
N SER A 104 3.62 2.42 2.88
CA SER A 104 4.16 3.79 2.92
C SER A 104 3.94 4.45 4.28
N GLY A 105 4.88 5.32 4.68
CA GLY A 105 4.78 6.26 5.77
C GLY A 105 3.89 7.47 5.47
N LEU A 106 4.00 8.48 6.35
CA LEU A 106 3.31 9.77 6.25
C LEU A 106 4.25 10.82 5.64
N SER A 107 3.72 12.04 5.41
CA SER A 107 4.48 13.16 4.88
C SER A 107 5.25 12.85 3.59
N PHE A 108 4.56 12.36 2.55
CA PHE A 108 5.18 11.94 1.28
C PHE A 108 6.18 10.79 1.48
N ASP A 109 5.82 9.84 2.34
CA ASP A 109 6.67 8.70 2.66
C ASP A 109 8.03 9.07 3.33
N THR A 110 8.13 10.25 3.94
CA THR A 110 9.36 10.70 4.63
C THR A 110 9.30 10.52 6.16
N ASP A 111 8.14 10.16 6.71
CA ASP A 111 7.96 9.93 8.15
C ASP A 111 7.44 8.51 8.44
N LEU A 112 8.32 7.68 9.02
CA LEU A 112 7.99 6.39 9.64
C LEU A 112 8.20 6.39 11.17
N SER A 113 8.49 7.54 11.78
CA SER A 113 8.84 7.64 13.20
C SER A 113 7.73 7.12 14.13
N PHE A 114 6.48 7.22 13.68
CA PHE A 114 5.30 6.78 14.40
C PHE A 114 5.12 5.26 14.44
N VAL A 115 5.72 4.52 13.48
CA VAL A 115 5.66 3.06 13.42
C VAL A 115 6.49 2.43 14.54
N ARG A 116 7.56 3.10 14.96
CA ARG A 116 8.57 2.58 15.90
C ARG A 116 8.39 3.07 17.33
N LYS A 117 7.17 3.24 17.85
CA LYS A 117 7.00 3.63 19.27
C LYS A 117 7.40 2.50 20.23
N SER A 118 8.71 2.40 20.48
CA SER A 118 9.34 1.67 21.57
C SER A 118 8.66 2.07 22.89
N GLY A 119 8.02 1.13 23.58
CA GLY A 119 7.44 1.37 24.91
C GLY A 119 5.91 1.41 25.00
N GLY A 120 5.17 0.86 24.03
CA GLY A 120 3.72 0.64 24.17
C GLY A 120 2.82 1.45 23.22
N GLY A 121 3.39 2.10 22.20
CA GLY A 121 2.62 2.69 21.11
C GLY A 121 2.20 1.65 20.07
N THR A 122 1.14 1.94 19.33
CA THR A 122 0.53 1.10 18.30
C THR A 122 1.57 0.55 17.33
N SER A 123 1.75 -0.77 17.33
CA SER A 123 2.49 -1.49 16.29
C SER A 123 1.53 -1.89 15.17
N VAL A 124 2.05 -2.06 13.96
CA VAL A 124 1.31 -2.72 12.88
C VAL A 124 1.04 -4.16 13.31
N LYS A 125 -0.25 -4.51 13.44
CA LYS A 125 -0.69 -5.86 13.80
C LYS A 125 -1.31 -6.53 12.60
N LEU A 126 -0.68 -7.61 12.14
CA LEU A 126 -1.13 -8.42 11.01
C LEU A 126 -1.25 -9.88 11.44
N SER A 127 -2.17 -10.60 10.83
CA SER A 127 -2.40 -12.03 11.04
C SER A 127 -1.27 -12.91 10.47
N PHE A 128 -0.44 -12.33 9.60
CA PHE A 128 0.61 -13.02 8.87
C PHE A 128 2.02 -12.50 9.23
N PRO A 129 3.01 -13.40 9.42
CA PRO A 129 4.39 -13.03 9.71
C PRO A 129 5.23 -12.87 8.43
N ASN A 130 6.40 -12.22 8.55
CA ASN A 130 7.52 -12.26 7.58
C ASN A 130 7.23 -11.76 6.16
N LYS A 131 6.13 -11.02 5.94
CA LYS A 131 5.78 -10.44 4.62
C LYS A 131 5.64 -8.92 4.64
N LEU A 132 5.68 -8.28 5.80
CA LEU A 132 5.55 -6.84 5.94
C LEU A 132 6.86 -6.13 5.61
N VAL A 133 6.79 -5.10 4.77
CA VAL A 133 7.87 -4.19 4.41
C VAL A 133 7.39 -2.74 4.57
N PHE A 134 8.29 -1.83 4.89
CA PHE A 134 8.04 -0.39 4.87
C PHE A 134 8.84 0.27 3.75
N GLU A 135 8.23 1.19 3.04
CA GLU A 135 8.92 2.08 2.09
C GLU A 135 9.17 3.45 2.73
N LEU A 136 10.23 4.13 2.27
CA LEU A 136 10.62 5.47 2.69
C LEU A 136 11.30 6.16 1.50
N HIS A 137 10.99 7.45 1.30
CA HIS A 137 11.59 8.31 0.28
C HIS A 137 12.76 9.16 0.82
#